data_AF-A0A8H4BDX7-F1
#
_entry.id   AF-A0A8H4BDX7-F1
#
_cell.length_a   1.000
_cell.length_b   1.000
_cell.length_c   1.000
_cell.angle_alpha   90.00
_cell.angle_beta   90.00
_cell.angle_gamma   90.00
#
_symmetry.space_group_name_H-M   'P 1'
#
loop_
_entity.id
_entity.type
_entity.pdbx_description
1 polymer ?
#
loop_
_entity_poly.entity_id
_entity_poly.type
_entity_poly.pdbx_seq_one_letter_code
_entity_poly.pdbx_strand_id
1 'polypeptide(L)'
;MFARTTITTARCLAASQQVRNYATKRRAALRENPDAIDLKQAVDILKAFEVGNPSHQIEAHVQCKIEKSTPLIRGSLVLPKSIKQEATILVFATGKKADEAKAAGAHFVGGEEMIEKVQSGELKFDKCIATPQMFPSVTKIARILGPKGLMPTVKKGTVTDDIANTVRTSKSSFDFKADKHGVLHTGGGYEVLNVLQKGIGKVNFESEDIEANLKAILEELRVFGKTNNLKAMIQNVVLSSTRGPGIQFSRQQVAVRAFSATAAPAGSSHGLLRLKEYYDSTLSEDLMVLGYDHTRVAPPTSRYPDIEAQIKKALDAPAAATTTTSSTLSPDAVRTRKGGKPVKPLQPLKSAKVIPTLDKITLHSMVKDSIHSKSHLLSAFMAFQSITGIRPDVVYARNSVANWKLREGMPVGVKVTLRGEEMYQFMDKLVEIVLPRLKEWPGLSMTAGDGNGNIALGFPPSALALFPEIEGSFDVYPKMTGFDVIFNTTAYTNTDGRLLLSAFSVPFKSNKK
;
A
#
# COMPACT_ATOMS: atom_id res chain seq x y z
N MET A 1 -38.98 -21.25 -28.62
CA MET A 1 -38.02 -20.16 -28.86
C MET A 1 -37.73 -19.31 -27.62
N PHE A 2 -38.69 -19.03 -26.73
CA PHE A 2 -38.50 -18.16 -25.55
C PHE A 2 -37.52 -18.66 -24.47
N ALA A 3 -37.30 -19.97 -24.33
CA ALA A 3 -36.38 -20.51 -23.32
C ALA A 3 -34.89 -20.42 -23.71
N ARG A 4 -34.56 -20.28 -25.01
CA ARG A 4 -33.16 -20.12 -25.46
C ARG A 4 -32.70 -18.66 -25.35
N THR A 5 -33.61 -17.69 -25.47
CA THR A 5 -33.30 -16.27 -25.35
C THR A 5 -32.96 -15.85 -23.91
N THR A 6 -33.66 -16.39 -22.90
CA THR A 6 -33.43 -16.07 -21.48
C THR A 6 -32.11 -16.65 -20.93
N ILE A 7 -31.70 -17.83 -21.40
CA ILE A 7 -30.42 -18.44 -21.00
C ILE A 7 -29.23 -17.67 -21.61
N THR A 8 -29.41 -17.08 -22.78
CA THR A 8 -28.36 -16.34 -23.49
C THR A 8 -28.13 -14.95 -22.90
N THR A 9 -29.20 -14.27 -22.46
CA THR A 9 -29.11 -12.98 -21.75
C THR A 9 -28.51 -13.14 -20.35
N ALA A 10 -28.87 -14.19 -19.61
CA ALA A 10 -28.28 -14.49 -18.30
C ALA A 10 -26.77 -14.81 -18.38
N ARG A 11 -26.34 -15.55 -19.43
CA ARG A 11 -24.91 -15.82 -19.67
C ARG A 11 -24.12 -14.57 -20.08
N CYS A 12 -24.71 -13.69 -20.88
CA CYS A 12 -24.08 -12.41 -21.24
C CYS A 12 -23.95 -11.49 -20.02
N LEU A 13 -24.97 -11.44 -19.15
CA LEU A 13 -24.92 -10.69 -17.88
C LEU A 13 -23.82 -11.24 -16.96
N ALA A 14 -23.75 -12.56 -16.77
CA ALA A 14 -22.73 -13.20 -15.94
C ALA A 14 -21.30 -12.97 -16.48
N ALA A 15 -21.10 -13.05 -17.80
CA ALA A 15 -19.82 -12.75 -18.44
C ALA A 15 -19.44 -11.27 -18.29
N SER A 16 -20.39 -10.35 -18.47
CA SER A 16 -20.18 -8.91 -18.26
C SER A 16 -19.83 -8.58 -16.80
N GLN A 17 -20.40 -9.33 -15.86
CA GLN A 17 -20.18 -9.16 -14.43
C GLN A 17 -18.83 -9.74 -13.99
N GLN A 18 -18.40 -10.86 -14.57
CA GLN A 18 -17.05 -11.38 -14.41
C GLN A 18 -15.99 -10.44 -15.00
N VAL A 19 -16.23 -9.87 -16.18
CA VAL A 19 -15.35 -8.87 -16.80
C VAL A 19 -15.31 -7.58 -15.99
N ARG A 20 -16.44 -7.10 -15.46
CA ARG A 20 -16.49 -5.97 -14.50
C ARG A 20 -15.72 -6.29 -13.22
N ASN A 21 -15.87 -7.49 -12.67
CA ASN A 21 -15.16 -7.92 -11.46
C ASN A 21 -13.65 -8.10 -11.69
N TYR A 22 -13.25 -8.51 -12.89
CA TYR A 22 -11.85 -8.57 -13.30
C TYR A 22 -11.27 -7.17 -13.53
N ALA A 23 -12.03 -6.27 -14.17
CA ALA A 23 -11.66 -4.87 -14.37
C ALA A 23 -11.57 -4.10 -13.04
N THR A 24 -12.47 -4.35 -12.08
CA THR A 24 -12.40 -3.75 -10.74
C THR A 24 -11.26 -4.33 -9.91
N LYS A 25 -10.96 -5.64 -9.99
CA LYS A 25 -9.76 -6.24 -9.37
C LYS A 25 -8.46 -5.74 -10.00
N ARG A 26 -8.42 -5.55 -11.31
CA ARG A 26 -7.27 -4.98 -12.03
C ARG A 26 -7.10 -3.49 -11.72
N ARG A 27 -8.20 -2.72 -11.61
CA ARG A 27 -8.20 -1.34 -11.07
C ARG A 27 -7.77 -1.27 -9.60
N ALA A 28 -8.12 -2.27 -8.80
CA ALA A 28 -7.69 -2.35 -7.40
C ALA A 28 -6.19 -2.70 -7.25
N ALA A 29 -5.62 -3.44 -8.22
CA ALA A 29 -4.19 -3.72 -8.30
C ALA A 29 -3.38 -2.54 -8.88
N LEU A 30 -4.00 -1.70 -9.70
CA LEU A 30 -3.50 -0.41 -10.23
C LEU A 30 -3.60 0.76 -9.23
N ARG A 31 -3.78 0.48 -7.93
CA ARG A 31 -3.84 1.50 -6.87
C ARG A 31 -2.48 2.08 -6.48
N GLU A 32 -1.43 1.77 -7.22
CA GLU A 32 -0.26 2.64 -7.31
C GLU A 32 -0.47 3.49 -8.57
N ASN A 33 -0.69 4.80 -8.39
CA ASN A 33 -0.83 5.71 -9.51
C ASN A 33 0.46 5.62 -10.36
N PRO A 34 0.35 5.32 -11.67
CA PRO A 34 1.51 5.31 -12.57
C PRO A 34 2.17 6.70 -12.69
N ASP A 35 1.46 7.77 -12.32
CA ASP A 35 1.92 9.16 -12.32
C ASP A 35 2.42 9.60 -10.92
N ALA A 36 3.04 8.69 -10.15
CA ALA A 36 3.53 9.03 -8.82
C ALA A 36 4.75 9.97 -8.92
N ILE A 37 4.52 11.25 -8.66
CA ILE A 37 5.55 12.30 -8.64
C ILE A 37 6.32 12.23 -7.32
N ASP A 38 7.62 12.56 -7.37
CA ASP A 38 8.49 12.69 -6.20
C ASP A 38 8.01 13.84 -5.30
N LEU A 39 8.17 13.73 -3.97
CA LEU A 39 7.76 14.79 -3.04
C LEU A 39 8.41 16.13 -3.38
N LYS A 40 9.71 16.13 -3.68
CA LYS A 40 10.44 17.35 -4.05
C LYS A 40 9.87 17.99 -5.31
N GLN A 41 9.68 17.18 -6.34
CA GLN A 41 9.06 17.59 -7.59
C GLN A 41 7.63 18.12 -7.38
N ALA A 42 6.83 17.49 -6.51
CA ALA A 42 5.49 17.96 -6.20
C ALA A 42 5.49 19.35 -5.55
N VAL A 43 6.43 19.62 -4.63
CA VAL A 43 6.58 20.95 -4.01
C VAL A 43 7.03 21.99 -5.04
N ASP A 44 7.96 21.64 -5.91
CA ASP A 44 8.46 22.55 -6.94
C ASP A 44 7.37 22.90 -7.97
N ILE A 45 6.56 21.91 -8.36
CA ILE A 45 5.40 22.13 -9.22
C ILE A 45 4.38 23.05 -8.53
N LEU A 46 4.08 22.84 -7.25
CA LEU A 46 3.17 23.71 -6.50
C LEU A 46 3.71 25.15 -6.40
N LYS A 47 5.01 25.33 -6.17
CA LYS A 47 5.65 26.65 -6.19
C LYS A 47 5.54 27.31 -7.57
N ALA A 48 5.73 26.55 -8.64
CA ALA A 48 5.60 27.04 -10.01
C ALA A 48 4.15 27.48 -10.35
N PHE A 49 3.13 26.83 -9.78
CA PHE A 49 1.74 27.26 -9.95
C PHE A 49 1.41 28.55 -9.19
N GLU A 50 2.10 28.83 -8.07
CA GLU A 50 1.79 29.96 -7.19
C GLU A 50 2.76 31.15 -7.32
N VAL A 51 3.47 31.26 -8.45
CA VAL A 51 4.40 32.37 -8.77
C VAL A 51 3.78 33.76 -8.59
N GLY A 52 2.45 33.89 -8.67
CA GLY A 52 1.72 35.14 -8.48
C GLY A 52 1.48 35.58 -7.02
N ASN A 53 1.62 34.70 -6.01
CA ASN A 53 1.34 35.03 -4.60
C ASN A 53 2.22 34.22 -3.62
N PRO A 54 3.40 34.74 -3.21
CA PRO A 54 4.35 34.02 -2.35
C PRO A 54 3.87 33.78 -0.91
N SER A 55 2.78 34.42 -0.49
CA SER A 55 2.23 34.32 0.87
C SER A 55 1.23 33.16 1.07
N HIS A 56 0.88 32.43 0.02
CA HIS A 56 -0.05 31.32 0.08
C HIS A 56 0.50 30.13 0.89
N GLN A 57 -0.43 29.31 1.38
CA GLN A 57 -0.13 28.15 2.22
C GLN A 57 -0.21 26.87 1.40
N ILE A 58 0.77 26.00 1.59
CA ILE A 58 0.78 24.63 1.09
C ILE A 58 0.12 23.75 2.14
N GLU A 59 -0.96 23.08 1.78
CA GLU A 59 -1.71 22.17 2.65
C GLU A 59 -1.39 20.72 2.29
N ALA A 60 -1.43 19.79 3.26
CA ALA A 60 -1.54 18.37 2.94
C ALA A 60 -2.87 17.81 3.39
N HIS A 61 -3.50 17.08 2.47
CA HIS A 61 -4.64 16.25 2.73
C HIS A 61 -4.20 14.80 2.88
N VAL A 62 -4.26 14.30 4.11
CA VAL A 62 -3.98 12.90 4.44
C VAL A 62 -5.31 12.15 4.54
N GLN A 63 -5.50 11.17 3.65
CA GLN A 63 -6.64 10.27 3.65
C GLN A 63 -6.33 9.05 4.52
N CYS A 64 -7.08 8.88 5.59
CA CYS A 64 -6.99 7.73 6.48
C CYS A 64 -8.24 6.86 6.37
N LYS A 65 -8.04 5.54 6.28
CA LYS A 65 -9.14 4.58 6.37
C LYS A 65 -9.38 4.23 7.83
N ILE A 66 -10.54 4.58 8.37
CA ILE A 66 -10.88 4.33 9.78
C ILE A 66 -12.18 3.51 9.86
N GLU A 67 -12.30 2.67 10.89
CA GLU A 67 -13.54 1.92 11.18
C GLU A 67 -14.55 2.81 11.91
N LYS A 68 -15.85 2.59 11.65
CA LYS A 68 -16.96 3.47 12.08
C LYS A 68 -17.08 3.71 13.59
N SER A 69 -16.59 2.80 14.43
CA SER A 69 -16.68 2.89 15.89
C SER A 69 -15.54 3.67 16.54
N THR A 70 -14.63 4.24 15.74
CA THR A 70 -13.38 4.82 16.24
C THR A 70 -13.54 6.29 16.65
N PRO A 71 -12.91 6.75 17.76
CA PRO A 71 -12.84 8.18 18.06
C PRO A 71 -12.14 8.98 16.96
N LEU A 72 -12.66 10.18 16.66
CA LEU A 72 -12.07 11.08 15.66
C LEU A 72 -10.65 11.48 16.05
N ILE A 73 -9.73 11.40 15.09
CA ILE A 73 -8.34 11.82 15.29
C ILE A 73 -8.30 13.32 15.59
N ARG A 74 -7.71 13.69 16.73
CA ARG A 74 -7.42 15.07 17.14
C ARG A 74 -6.06 15.07 17.83
N GLY A 75 -5.18 15.97 17.43
CA GLY A 75 -3.84 16.07 18.00
C GLY A 75 -3.28 17.48 17.90
N SER A 76 -2.26 17.75 18.70
CA SER A 76 -1.43 18.94 18.60
C SER A 76 0.00 18.48 18.40
N LEU A 77 0.70 19.07 17.44
CA LEU A 77 2.08 18.75 17.09
C LEU A 77 2.90 20.04 17.09
N VAL A 78 4.16 19.95 17.51
CA VAL A 78 5.12 21.03 17.34
C VAL A 78 5.80 20.87 15.99
N LEU A 79 5.64 21.86 15.10
CA LEU A 79 6.34 21.82 13.81
C LEU A 79 7.80 22.23 14.00
N PRO A 80 8.76 21.50 13.39
CA PRO A 80 10.17 21.88 13.38
C PRO A 80 10.41 23.27 12.78
N LYS A 81 9.64 23.64 11.76
CA LYS A 81 9.69 24.96 11.10
C LYS A 81 8.36 25.68 11.25
N SER A 82 8.42 26.92 11.72
CA SER A 82 7.24 27.69 12.09
C SER A 82 6.60 28.37 10.88
N ILE A 83 5.30 28.14 10.65
CA ILE A 83 4.53 28.70 9.51
C ILE A 83 4.14 30.17 9.74
N LYS A 84 3.94 30.56 11.00
CA LYS A 84 3.47 31.90 11.38
C LYS A 84 4.65 32.86 11.53
N GLN A 85 4.46 34.09 11.05
CA GLN A 85 5.16 35.23 11.64
C GLN A 85 4.79 35.28 13.11
N GLU A 86 5.78 35.49 13.97
CA GLU A 86 5.76 35.43 15.44
C GLU A 86 4.36 35.55 16.05
N ALA A 87 3.83 34.43 16.56
CA ALA A 87 2.52 34.44 17.21
C ALA A 87 2.56 35.40 18.41
N THR A 88 1.63 36.33 18.46
CA THR A 88 1.50 37.26 19.58
C THR A 88 0.87 36.53 20.77
N ILE A 89 1.68 36.28 21.81
CA ILE A 89 1.28 35.50 22.99
C ILE A 89 1.00 36.46 24.16
N LEU A 90 -0.21 36.34 24.71
CA LEU A 90 -0.65 36.95 25.95
C LEU A 90 -0.56 35.92 27.08
N VAL A 91 0.11 36.27 28.18
CA VAL A 91 0.21 35.42 29.38
C VAL A 91 -0.44 36.12 30.57
N PHE A 92 -1.41 35.44 31.18
CA PHE A 92 -2.00 35.84 32.45
C PHE A 92 -1.25 35.17 33.60
N ALA A 93 -0.41 35.94 34.29
CA ALA A 93 0.40 35.48 35.40
C ALA A 93 0.67 36.62 36.39
N THR A 94 0.90 36.27 37.65
CA THR A 94 1.23 37.19 38.75
C THR A 94 2.60 36.83 39.34
N GLY A 95 3.33 37.84 39.82
CA GLY A 95 4.61 37.67 40.52
C GLY A 95 5.72 37.05 39.67
N LYS A 96 6.54 36.19 40.28
CA LYS A 96 7.75 35.56 39.69
C LYS A 96 7.50 34.86 38.34
N LYS A 97 6.30 34.29 38.18
CA LYS A 97 5.85 33.62 36.95
C LYS A 97 5.66 34.59 35.77
N ALA A 98 5.38 35.86 36.03
CA ALA A 98 5.29 36.89 35.00
C ALA A 98 6.68 37.21 34.42
N ASP A 99 7.72 37.21 35.25
CA ASP A 99 9.09 37.50 34.83
C ASP A 99 9.65 36.35 33.98
N GLU A 100 9.35 35.10 34.36
CA GLU A 100 9.66 33.91 33.55
C GLU A 100 8.98 33.95 32.17
N ALA A 101 7.73 34.44 32.11
CA ALA A 101 6.99 34.58 30.86
C ALA A 101 7.62 35.62 29.93
N LYS A 102 8.04 36.76 30.48
CA LYS A 102 8.76 37.81 29.74
C LYS A 102 10.11 37.29 29.22
N ALA A 103 10.85 36.57 30.06
CA ALA A 103 12.12 35.95 29.68
C ALA A 103 11.97 34.88 28.59
N ALA A 104 10.84 34.16 28.56
CA ALA A 104 10.51 33.20 27.49
C ALA A 104 10.06 33.85 26.16
N GLY A 105 9.95 35.18 26.13
CA GLY A 105 9.57 35.96 24.96
C GLY A 105 8.06 35.96 24.71
N ALA A 106 7.26 36.11 25.76
CA ALA A 106 5.85 36.51 25.65
C ALA A 106 5.75 38.02 25.36
N HIS A 107 4.84 38.42 24.48
CA HIS A 107 4.71 39.82 24.04
C HIS A 107 3.99 40.66 25.10
N PHE A 108 2.94 40.10 25.68
CA PHE A 108 2.13 40.77 26.69
C PHE A 108 2.00 39.87 27.91
N VAL A 109 2.37 40.37 29.07
CA VAL A 109 2.29 39.65 30.34
C VAL A 109 1.63 40.56 31.37
N GLY A 110 0.59 40.08 32.04
CA GLY A 110 -0.03 40.84 33.13
C GLY A 110 -1.10 40.09 33.92
N GLY A 111 -1.55 40.73 34.99
CA GLY A 111 -2.62 40.25 35.87
C GLY A 111 -3.98 40.82 35.47
N GLU A 112 -4.65 41.49 36.40
CA GLU A 112 -6.01 42.03 36.21
C GLU A 112 -6.06 43.22 35.25
N GLU A 113 -4.98 44.00 35.14
CA GLU A 113 -4.88 45.15 34.22
C GLU A 113 -5.04 44.74 32.74
N MET A 114 -4.57 43.54 32.39
CA MET A 114 -4.69 43.01 31.02
C MET A 114 -6.08 42.45 30.75
N ILE A 115 -6.83 42.08 31.79
CA ILE A 115 -8.22 41.60 31.67
C ILE A 115 -9.12 42.75 31.20
N GLU A 116 -8.95 43.94 31.79
CA GLU A 116 -9.70 45.14 31.41
C GLU A 116 -9.41 45.58 29.98
N LYS A 117 -8.15 45.56 29.56
CA LYS A 117 -7.73 45.88 28.18
C LYS A 117 -8.23 44.88 27.13
N VAL A 118 -8.41 43.61 27.52
CA VAL A 118 -9.05 42.62 26.65
C VAL A 118 -10.56 42.82 26.59
N GLN A 119 -11.18 43.29 27.68
CA GLN A 119 -12.60 43.62 27.73
C GLN A 119 -12.94 44.87 26.89
N SER A 120 -12.04 45.87 26.86
CA SER A 120 -12.17 47.04 25.98
C SER A 120 -11.91 46.73 24.49
N GLY A 121 -11.34 45.56 24.17
CA GLY A 121 -11.18 45.04 22.81
C GLY A 121 -9.99 45.60 22.03
N GLU A 122 -9.07 46.30 22.69
CA GLU A 122 -7.96 47.02 22.04
C GLU A 122 -6.78 46.10 21.67
N LEU A 123 -6.66 44.93 22.30
CA LEU A 123 -5.53 44.03 22.12
C LEU A 123 -5.79 42.95 21.05
N LYS A 124 -4.91 42.89 20.06
CA LYS A 124 -4.82 41.80 19.08
C LYS A 124 -3.77 40.80 19.54
N PHE A 125 -4.21 39.58 19.88
CA PHE A 125 -3.32 38.48 20.23
C PHE A 125 -3.84 37.16 19.65
N ASP A 126 -2.91 36.24 19.36
CA ASP A 126 -3.18 34.98 18.68
C ASP A 126 -3.28 33.77 19.62
N LYS A 127 -2.62 33.82 20.78
CA LYS A 127 -2.66 32.76 21.79
C LYS A 127 -2.66 33.35 23.21
N CYS A 128 -3.41 32.69 24.08
CA CYS A 128 -3.52 33.04 25.50
C CYS A 128 -3.06 31.86 26.36
N ILE A 129 -2.21 32.13 27.34
CA ILE A 129 -1.75 31.17 28.35
C ILE A 129 -2.10 31.74 29.72
N ALA A 130 -2.53 30.90 30.66
CA ALA A 130 -2.89 31.35 32.00
C ALA A 130 -2.34 30.41 33.07
N THR A 131 -1.97 30.97 34.22
CA THR A 131 -1.71 30.14 35.41
C THR A 131 -3.02 29.67 36.02
N PRO A 132 -3.04 28.53 36.73
CA PRO A 132 -4.23 28.05 37.45
C PRO A 132 -4.79 29.08 38.43
N GLN A 133 -3.92 29.90 39.05
CA GLN A 133 -4.31 30.96 39.97
C GLN A 133 -5.08 32.09 39.30
N MET A 134 -4.68 32.49 38.08
CA MET A 134 -5.33 33.58 37.34
C MET A 134 -6.52 33.09 36.50
N PHE A 135 -6.68 31.78 36.33
CA PHE A 135 -7.72 31.19 35.51
C PHE A 135 -9.15 31.61 35.92
N PRO A 136 -9.54 31.64 37.22
CA PRO A 136 -10.86 32.12 37.64
C PRO A 136 -11.16 33.55 37.18
N SER A 137 -10.18 34.45 37.22
CA SER A 137 -10.34 35.83 36.77
C SER A 137 -10.49 35.91 35.23
N VAL A 138 -9.81 35.04 34.49
CA VAL A 138 -9.91 34.95 33.01
C VAL A 138 -11.27 34.40 32.56
N THR A 139 -11.99 33.63 33.40
CA THR A 139 -13.34 33.15 33.06
C THR A 139 -14.36 34.29 32.87
N LYS A 140 -14.14 35.47 33.48
CA LYS A 140 -14.98 36.66 33.28
C LYS A 140 -14.97 37.14 31.82
N ILE A 141 -13.86 36.92 31.11
CA ILE A 141 -13.69 37.30 29.69
C ILE A 141 -14.06 36.15 28.73
N ALA A 142 -14.56 35.02 29.24
CA ALA A 142 -14.86 33.85 28.41
C ALA A 142 -15.88 34.14 27.29
N ARG A 143 -16.79 35.12 27.48
CA ARG A 143 -17.73 35.56 26.43
C ARG A 143 -17.03 36.13 25.19
N ILE A 144 -15.85 36.73 25.34
CA ILE A 144 -15.05 37.30 24.24
C ILE A 144 -14.05 36.28 23.70
N LEU A 145 -13.37 35.54 24.59
CA LEU A 145 -12.32 34.58 24.22
C LEU A 145 -12.87 33.27 23.65
N GLY A 146 -14.08 32.88 24.06
CA GLY A 146 -14.76 31.66 23.63
C GLY A 146 -14.98 31.57 22.12
N PRO A 147 -15.72 32.50 21.48
CA PRO A 147 -15.98 32.44 20.04
C PRO A 147 -14.71 32.55 19.19
N LYS A 148 -13.68 33.23 19.69
CA LYS A 148 -12.37 33.34 19.02
C LYS A 148 -11.48 32.11 19.20
N GLY A 149 -11.86 31.15 20.05
CA GLY A 149 -11.06 29.95 20.32
C GLY A 149 -9.76 30.21 21.09
N LEU A 150 -9.63 31.39 21.72
CA LEU A 150 -8.45 31.86 22.44
C LEU A 150 -8.49 31.49 23.93
N MET A 151 -9.58 30.89 24.40
CA MET A 151 -9.74 30.52 25.81
C MET A 151 -8.70 29.47 26.24
N PRO A 152 -7.94 29.70 27.32
CA PRO A 152 -7.04 28.70 27.86
C PRO A 152 -7.82 27.46 28.34
N THR A 153 -7.33 26.26 28.05
CA THR A 153 -7.93 25.02 28.54
C THR A 153 -6.87 24.06 29.05
N VAL A 154 -7.21 23.30 30.10
CA VAL A 154 -6.34 22.27 30.67
C VAL A 154 -6.04 21.19 29.62
N LYS A 155 -7.03 20.85 28.78
CA LYS A 155 -6.90 19.84 27.72
C LYS A 155 -5.88 20.22 26.63
N LYS A 156 -5.71 21.51 26.33
CA LYS A 156 -4.69 21.99 25.41
C LYS A 156 -3.34 22.23 26.09
N GLY A 157 -3.23 22.01 27.41
CA GLY A 157 -2.01 22.29 28.17
C GLY A 157 -1.64 23.77 28.22
N THR A 158 -2.60 24.68 27.99
CA THR A 158 -2.36 26.14 28.05
C THR A 158 -2.68 26.74 29.42
N VAL A 159 -3.13 25.90 30.36
CA VAL A 159 -3.31 26.24 31.77
C VAL A 159 -2.33 25.40 32.57
N THR A 160 -1.18 25.97 32.88
CA THR A 160 -0.04 25.27 33.48
C THR A 160 0.77 26.19 34.36
N ASP A 161 1.52 25.61 35.30
CA ASP A 161 2.49 26.34 36.09
C ASP A 161 3.82 26.54 35.36
N ASP A 162 4.15 25.68 34.38
CA ASP A 162 5.37 25.76 33.57
C ASP A 162 5.21 26.70 32.37
N ILE A 163 5.30 28.01 32.62
CA ILE A 163 5.03 29.04 31.61
C ILE A 163 6.13 29.10 30.54
N ALA A 164 7.40 28.98 30.92
CA ALA A 164 8.51 29.13 29.98
C ALA A 164 8.46 28.09 28.85
N ASN A 165 8.18 26.83 29.19
CA ASN A 165 8.08 25.75 28.23
C ASN A 165 6.81 25.87 27.38
N THR A 166 5.68 26.20 28.00
CA THR A 166 4.43 26.36 27.25
C THR A 166 4.44 27.55 26.30
N VAL A 167 5.09 28.66 26.65
CA VAL A 167 5.28 29.81 25.73
C VAL A 167 6.12 29.40 24.51
N ARG A 168 7.21 28.65 24.71
CA ARG A 168 8.07 28.16 23.61
C ARG A 168 7.33 27.21 22.69
N THR A 169 6.67 26.20 23.26
CA THR A 169 5.86 25.22 22.52
C THR A 169 4.66 25.87 21.82
N SER A 170 4.08 26.91 22.43
CA SER A 170 2.93 27.62 21.86
C SER A 170 3.29 28.41 20.60
N LYS A 171 4.55 28.84 20.41
CA LYS A 171 4.98 29.52 19.18
C LYS A 171 4.85 28.62 17.95
N SER A 172 5.14 27.32 18.10
CA SER A 172 5.22 26.34 17.01
C SER A 172 4.15 25.24 17.06
N SER A 173 3.24 25.27 18.04
CA SER A 173 2.14 24.31 18.16
C SER A 173 1.11 24.45 17.04
N PHE A 174 0.87 23.33 16.36
CA PHE A 174 -0.01 23.09 15.24
C PHE A 174 -1.10 22.08 15.61
N ASP A 175 -2.36 22.51 15.58
CA ASP A 175 -3.51 21.68 15.92
C ASP A 175 -4.15 21.07 14.66
N PHE A 176 -4.20 19.74 14.59
CA PHE A 176 -4.92 19.01 13.55
C PHE A 176 -6.15 18.28 14.08
N LYS A 177 -7.19 18.24 13.25
CA LYS A 177 -8.48 17.63 13.53
C LYS A 177 -8.96 16.92 12.28
N ALA A 178 -9.33 15.66 12.41
CA ALA A 178 -9.98 14.93 11.33
C ALA A 178 -11.39 15.45 11.09
N ASP A 179 -11.71 15.67 9.82
CA ASP A 179 -13.05 16.02 9.37
C ASP A 179 -13.75 14.83 8.72
N LYS A 180 -15.08 14.80 8.85
CA LYS A 180 -15.96 13.73 8.33
C LYS A 180 -16.26 13.89 6.84
N HIS A 181 -15.96 15.05 6.25
CA HIS A 181 -16.27 15.34 4.85
C HIS A 181 -15.06 15.06 3.94
N GLY A 182 -15.09 13.90 3.26
CA GLY A 182 -14.01 13.45 2.38
C GLY A 182 -14.29 12.19 1.54
N VAL A 183 -15.17 12.34 0.53
CA VAL A 183 -15.38 11.53 -0.69
C VAL A 183 -15.55 9.99 -0.58
N LEU A 184 -16.80 9.58 -0.82
CA LEU A 184 -17.34 8.33 -1.38
C LEU A 184 -17.14 7.01 -0.60
N HIS A 185 -18.27 6.56 -0.03
CA HIS A 185 -18.50 5.18 0.36
C HIS A 185 -18.36 4.22 -0.84
N THR A 186 -17.31 3.41 -0.89
CA THR A 186 -17.35 2.13 -1.60
C THR A 186 -17.79 1.04 -0.64
N GLY A 187 -19.10 0.76 -0.58
CA GLY A 187 -19.72 -0.56 -0.35
C GLY A 187 -19.16 -1.54 0.70
N GLY A 188 -18.46 -1.07 1.73
CA GLY A 188 -17.93 -1.88 2.83
C GLY A 188 -17.85 -0.98 4.05
N GLY A 189 -18.05 -1.52 5.26
CA GLY A 189 -18.29 -0.79 6.52
C GLY A 189 -17.15 0.09 7.07
N TYR A 190 -16.43 0.81 6.21
CA TYR A 190 -15.31 1.70 6.53
C TYR A 190 -15.61 3.13 6.12
N GLU A 191 -15.03 4.09 6.84
CA GLU A 191 -15.11 5.52 6.53
C GLU A 191 -13.73 6.06 6.11
N VAL A 192 -13.74 6.95 5.11
CA VAL A 192 -12.56 7.68 4.66
C VAL A 192 -12.62 9.04 5.33
N LEU A 193 -11.60 9.35 6.13
CA LEU A 193 -11.49 10.61 6.84
C LEU A 193 -10.30 11.40 6.30
N ASN A 194 -10.53 12.69 6.06
CA ASN A 194 -9.48 13.64 5.76
C ASN A 194 -8.97 14.20 7.08
N VAL A 195 -7.70 13.93 7.40
CA VAL A 195 -7.14 14.25 8.72
C VAL A 195 -6.59 15.67 8.78
N LEU A 196 -6.25 16.26 7.63
CA LEU A 196 -5.49 17.51 7.55
C LEU A 196 -6.02 18.40 6.41
N GLN A 197 -6.33 19.65 6.74
CA GLN A 197 -6.72 20.74 5.83
C GLN A 197 -6.05 22.06 6.24
N LYS A 198 -4.91 22.00 6.93
CA LYS A 198 -4.21 23.20 7.43
C LYS A 198 -2.81 23.26 6.84
N GLY A 199 -2.36 24.49 6.56
CA GLY A 199 -1.07 24.76 5.94
C GLY A 199 0.10 24.15 6.72
N ILE A 200 1.04 23.56 5.99
CA ILE A 200 2.26 22.89 6.47
C ILE A 200 3.48 23.79 6.26
N GLY A 201 3.39 24.71 5.30
CA GLY A 201 4.40 25.69 4.96
C GLY A 201 3.82 26.80 4.08
N LYS A 202 4.58 27.86 3.89
CA LYS A 202 4.31 28.88 2.86
C LYS A 202 5.05 28.50 1.58
N VAL A 203 4.61 29.03 0.44
CA VAL A 203 5.30 28.85 -0.86
C VAL A 203 6.77 29.26 -0.79
N ASN A 204 7.09 30.30 0.00
CA ASN A 204 8.45 30.79 0.19
C ASN A 204 9.39 29.85 0.96
N PHE A 205 8.90 28.76 1.55
CA PHE A 205 9.77 27.85 2.30
C PHE A 205 10.57 26.97 1.35
N GLU A 206 11.77 26.57 1.76
CA GLU A 206 12.53 25.58 1.01
C GLU A 206 11.80 24.24 0.97
N SER A 207 12.05 23.46 -0.09
CA SER A 207 11.43 22.14 -0.26
C SER A 207 11.80 21.19 0.88
N GLU A 208 13.01 21.32 1.43
CA GLU A 208 13.49 20.54 2.57
C GLU A 208 12.74 20.86 3.88
N ASP A 209 12.42 22.13 4.12
CA ASP A 209 11.68 22.56 5.31
C ASP A 209 10.23 22.04 5.29
N ILE A 210 9.60 22.03 4.11
CA ILE A 210 8.25 21.49 3.91
C ILE A 210 8.26 19.96 4.10
N GLU A 211 9.30 19.29 3.60
CA GLU A 211 9.50 17.85 3.78
C GLU A 211 9.67 17.48 5.25
N ALA A 212 10.47 18.23 6.02
CA ALA A 212 10.67 18.02 7.44
C ALA A 212 9.37 18.17 8.25
N ASN A 213 8.59 19.22 7.95
CA ASN A 213 7.29 19.45 8.58
C ASN A 213 6.28 18.33 8.25
N LEU A 214 6.24 17.88 6.99
CA LEU A 214 5.35 16.79 6.58
C LEU A 214 5.72 15.45 7.23
N LYS A 215 7.02 15.14 7.36
CA LYS A 215 7.50 13.94 8.05
C LYS A 215 7.08 13.93 9.53
N ALA A 216 7.27 15.06 10.23
CA ALA A 216 6.86 15.18 11.63
C ALA A 216 5.35 14.94 11.81
N ILE A 217 4.52 15.48 10.90
CA ILE A 217 3.06 15.27 10.91
C ILE A 217 2.71 13.78 10.72
N LEU A 218 3.36 13.09 9.78
CA LEU A 218 3.06 11.70 9.47
C LEU A 218 3.57 10.73 10.55
N GLU A 219 4.69 11.03 11.19
CA GLU A 219 5.17 10.31 12.37
C GLU A 219 4.18 10.41 13.52
N GLU A 220 3.70 11.61 13.81
CA GLU A 220 2.74 11.83 14.90
C GLU A 220 1.43 11.09 14.62
N LEU A 221 0.91 11.16 13.38
CA LEU A 221 -0.25 10.36 12.98
C LEU A 221 -0.02 8.85 13.13
N ARG A 222 1.21 8.38 12.92
CA ARG A 222 1.58 6.97 13.13
C ARG A 222 1.62 6.60 14.61
N VAL A 223 2.14 7.47 15.48
CA VAL A 223 2.13 7.28 16.94
C VAL A 223 0.68 7.24 17.42
N PHE A 224 -0.16 8.19 17.02
CA PHE A 224 -1.60 8.18 17.32
C PHE A 224 -2.29 6.91 16.82
N GLY A 225 -1.93 6.42 15.62
CA GLY A 225 -2.45 5.16 15.07
C GLY A 225 -2.07 3.95 15.93
N LYS A 226 -0.82 3.87 16.40
CA LYS A 226 -0.33 2.79 17.27
C LYS A 226 -0.99 2.82 18.65
N THR A 227 -0.98 3.96 19.33
CA THR A 227 -1.49 4.10 20.71
C THR A 227 -2.97 3.74 20.82
N ASN A 228 -3.75 4.04 19.79
CA ASN A 228 -5.19 3.78 19.78
C ASN A 228 -5.55 2.42 19.13
N ASN A 229 -4.58 1.54 18.85
CA ASN A 229 -4.77 0.25 18.16
C ASN A 229 -5.57 0.38 16.85
N LEU A 230 -5.44 1.51 16.17
CA LEU A 230 -6.18 1.77 14.95
C LEU A 230 -5.46 1.05 13.82
N LYS A 231 -6.18 0.18 13.11
CA LYS A 231 -5.84 -0.23 11.74
C LYS A 231 -6.04 0.95 10.75
N ALA A 232 -5.76 2.18 11.19
CA ALA A 232 -5.83 3.37 10.39
C ALA A 232 -4.67 3.36 9.40
N MET A 233 -4.93 2.80 8.22
CA MET A 233 -4.00 2.82 7.11
C MET A 233 -4.12 4.16 6.40
N ILE A 234 -3.03 4.94 6.39
CA ILE A 234 -2.89 6.10 5.50
C ILE A 234 -2.99 5.57 4.07
N GLN A 235 -4.01 5.98 3.34
CA GLN A 235 -4.24 5.57 1.97
C GLN A 235 -3.45 6.46 1.02
N ASN A 236 -3.77 7.75 1.03
CA ASN A 236 -3.23 8.73 0.11
C ASN A 236 -2.81 9.98 0.89
N VAL A 237 -1.76 10.63 0.41
CA VAL A 237 -1.39 11.97 0.83
C VAL A 237 -1.32 12.84 -0.42
N VAL A 238 -2.02 13.96 -0.37
CA VAL A 238 -2.11 14.94 -1.47
C VAL A 238 -1.61 16.27 -0.94
N LEU A 239 -0.67 16.91 -1.64
CA LEU A 239 -0.28 18.30 -1.38
C LEU A 239 -1.08 19.22 -2.27
N SER A 240 -1.65 20.29 -1.72
CA SER A 240 -2.44 21.26 -2.47
C SER A 240 -2.03 22.68 -2.14
N SER A 241 -2.09 23.53 -3.17
CA SER A 241 -2.06 24.99 -3.05
C SER A 241 -3.28 25.51 -2.28
N THR A 242 -3.31 26.77 -1.80
CA THR A 242 -4.55 27.45 -1.39
C THR A 242 -5.45 27.67 -2.62
N ARG A 243 -4.84 27.81 -3.81
CA ARG A 243 -5.55 27.95 -5.09
C ARG A 243 -5.03 27.00 -6.17
N GLY A 244 -4.07 26.16 -5.84
CA GLY A 244 -3.43 25.22 -6.76
C GLY A 244 -4.09 23.84 -6.79
N PRO A 245 -3.83 23.03 -7.83
CA PRO A 245 -4.31 21.65 -7.91
C PRO A 245 -3.70 20.78 -6.80
N GLY A 246 -4.41 19.72 -6.41
CA GLY A 246 -3.90 18.71 -5.48
C GLY A 246 -3.00 17.70 -6.19
N ILE A 247 -1.73 17.62 -5.79
CA ILE A 247 -0.74 16.68 -6.32
C ILE A 247 -0.58 15.51 -5.35
N GLN A 248 -0.85 14.31 -5.85
CA GLN A 248 -0.59 13.08 -5.11
C GLN A 248 0.85 12.63 -5.36
N PHE A 249 1.59 12.33 -4.29
CA PHE A 249 2.97 11.84 -4.38
C PHE A 249 3.09 10.38 -3.90
N SER A 250 4.22 9.74 -4.20
CA SER A 250 4.45 8.33 -3.87
C SER A 250 4.51 8.07 -2.35
N ARG A 251 3.76 7.06 -1.87
CA ARG A 251 3.73 6.66 -0.45
C ARG A 251 5.10 6.19 0.06
N GLN A 252 5.94 5.66 -0.83
CA GLN A 252 7.20 5.03 -0.44
C GLN A 252 8.23 6.03 0.09
N GLN A 253 8.22 7.27 -0.41
CA GLN A 253 9.20 8.29 -0.05
C GLN A 253 8.93 8.96 1.30
N VAL A 254 7.66 9.08 1.68
CA VAL A 254 7.27 9.83 2.89
C VAL A 254 7.09 8.90 4.10
N ALA A 255 7.34 7.61 3.91
CA ALA A 255 7.48 6.69 5.02
C ALA A 255 8.85 6.89 5.69
N VAL A 256 8.87 7.59 6.83
CA VAL A 256 9.88 7.32 7.84
C VAL A 256 9.78 5.83 8.19
N ARG A 257 10.74 5.06 7.68
CA ARG A 257 11.05 3.68 8.04
C ARG A 257 9.82 2.77 8.09
N ALA A 258 9.32 2.41 6.93
CA ALA A 258 9.02 1.00 6.70
C ALA A 258 10.31 0.36 6.18
N PHE A 259 11.30 0.15 7.06
CA PHE A 259 12.39 -0.78 6.77
C PHE A 259 11.78 -2.19 6.73
N SER A 260 11.18 -2.52 5.59
CA SER A 260 11.35 -3.85 5.03
C SER A 260 12.65 -3.74 4.21
N ALA A 261 13.60 -4.63 4.46
CA ALA A 261 14.93 -4.65 3.84
C ALA A 261 14.89 -5.00 2.34
N THR A 262 13.96 -4.45 1.56
CA THR A 262 13.70 -4.90 0.19
C THR A 262 13.63 -3.78 -0.86
N ALA A 263 13.90 -2.51 -0.52
CA ALA A 263 13.80 -1.41 -1.50
C ALA A 263 15.05 -0.50 -1.64
N ALA A 264 16.13 -0.84 -0.95
CA ALA A 264 17.49 -0.46 -1.32
C ALA A 264 18.35 -1.71 -1.06
N PRO A 265 19.43 -1.98 -1.82
CA PRO A 265 20.35 -3.05 -1.47
C PRO A 265 21.09 -2.60 -0.21
N ALA A 266 20.43 -2.69 0.94
CA ALA A 266 21.11 -2.95 2.18
C ALA A 266 21.89 -4.23 1.88
N GLY A 267 23.22 -4.15 1.86
CA GLY A 267 24.05 -5.35 1.83
C GLY A 267 23.47 -6.32 2.83
N SER A 268 23.05 -7.48 2.34
CA SER A 268 22.42 -8.49 3.16
C SER A 268 23.37 -8.83 4.31
N SER A 269 22.83 -9.20 5.46
CA SER A 269 23.63 -9.86 6.51
C SER A 269 24.12 -11.25 6.08
N HIS A 270 23.81 -11.68 4.85
CA HIS A 270 24.00 -13.02 4.33
C HIS A 270 24.53 -13.00 2.88
N GLY A 271 25.77 -12.58 2.66
CA GLY A 271 26.59 -12.94 1.50
C GLY A 271 26.04 -12.67 0.08
N LEU A 272 26.80 -13.11 -0.93
CA LEU A 272 26.36 -13.11 -2.33
C LEU A 272 25.35 -14.24 -2.56
N LEU A 273 24.30 -13.95 -3.34
CA LEU A 273 23.26 -14.92 -3.70
C LEU A 273 23.76 -15.86 -4.79
N ARG A 274 24.27 -17.03 -4.39
CA ARG A 274 24.84 -18.04 -5.29
C ARG A 274 23.96 -18.36 -6.50
N LEU A 275 22.67 -18.65 -6.30
CA LEU A 275 21.77 -19.00 -7.42
C LEU A 275 21.47 -17.82 -8.34
N LYS A 276 21.44 -16.58 -7.82
CA LYS A 276 21.23 -15.39 -8.63
C LYS A 276 22.47 -15.09 -9.47
N GLU A 277 23.65 -15.21 -8.87
CA GLU A 277 24.93 -15.05 -9.55
C GLU A 277 25.14 -16.13 -10.61
N TYR A 278 24.80 -17.39 -10.30
CA TYR A 278 24.79 -18.48 -11.28
C TYR A 278 23.89 -18.16 -12.47
N TYR A 279 22.70 -17.62 -12.20
CA TYR A 279 21.78 -17.21 -13.25
C TYR A 279 22.37 -16.08 -14.12
N ASP A 280 22.91 -15.04 -13.50
CA ASP A 280 23.43 -13.88 -14.23
C ASP A 280 24.68 -14.22 -15.06
N SER A 281 25.59 -15.02 -14.49
CA SER A 281 26.89 -15.34 -15.10
C SER A 281 26.85 -16.41 -16.17
N THR A 282 25.94 -17.39 -16.09
CA THR A 282 25.94 -18.55 -16.99
C THR A 282 24.57 -18.81 -17.62
N LEU A 283 23.54 -19.01 -16.80
CA LEU A 283 22.22 -19.43 -17.32
C LEU A 283 21.61 -18.40 -18.25
N SER A 284 21.78 -17.11 -17.97
CA SER A 284 21.18 -16.05 -18.78
C SER A 284 21.65 -16.13 -20.24
N GLU A 285 22.94 -16.38 -20.44
CA GLU A 285 23.56 -16.53 -21.76
C GLU A 285 23.13 -17.84 -22.43
N ASP A 286 23.15 -18.96 -21.69
CA ASP A 286 22.72 -20.26 -22.22
C ASP A 286 21.25 -20.24 -22.65
N LEU A 287 20.37 -19.65 -21.83
CA LEU A 287 18.95 -19.49 -22.13
C LEU A 287 18.71 -18.61 -23.35
N MET A 288 19.54 -17.58 -23.53
CA MET A 288 19.49 -16.72 -24.72
C MET A 288 19.88 -17.51 -25.98
N VAL A 289 20.99 -18.25 -25.93
CA VAL A 289 21.48 -19.04 -27.07
C VAL A 289 20.53 -20.18 -27.41
N LEU A 290 20.08 -20.96 -26.43
CA LEU A 290 19.10 -22.04 -26.61
C LEU A 290 17.75 -21.52 -27.12
N GLY A 291 17.41 -20.29 -26.75
CA GLY A 291 16.20 -19.63 -27.18
C GLY A 291 16.29 -18.96 -28.55
N TYR A 292 17.49 -18.82 -29.13
CA TYR A 292 17.70 -18.08 -30.36
C TYR A 292 17.12 -18.82 -31.56
N ASP A 293 16.32 -18.11 -32.35
CA ASP A 293 15.76 -18.61 -33.60
C ASP A 293 15.93 -17.54 -34.68
N HIS A 294 16.86 -17.78 -35.60
CA HIS A 294 17.22 -16.86 -36.68
C HIS A 294 16.08 -16.62 -37.69
N THR A 295 15.10 -17.53 -37.75
CA THR A 295 13.97 -17.45 -38.70
C THR A 295 12.79 -16.67 -38.13
N ARG A 296 12.78 -16.45 -36.81
CA ARG A 296 11.63 -15.89 -36.11
C ARG A 296 11.61 -14.38 -36.29
N VAL A 297 10.84 -13.91 -37.26
CA VAL A 297 10.46 -12.50 -37.37
C VAL A 297 9.40 -12.21 -36.31
N ALA A 298 9.49 -11.05 -35.65
CA ALA A 298 8.48 -10.63 -34.69
C ALA A 298 7.13 -10.73 -35.39
N PRO A 299 6.09 -11.34 -34.77
CA PRO A 299 4.76 -11.28 -35.35
C PRO A 299 4.49 -9.81 -35.66
N PRO A 300 4.16 -9.45 -36.91
CA PRO A 300 3.91 -8.05 -37.21
C PRO A 300 2.81 -7.62 -36.25
N THR A 301 3.08 -6.56 -35.48
CA THR A 301 2.19 -6.02 -34.45
C THR A 301 0.78 -5.76 -35.00
N SER A 302 0.64 -5.72 -36.34
CA SER A 302 -0.60 -5.62 -37.11
C SER A 302 -1.57 -6.81 -37.02
N ARG A 303 -1.18 -8.01 -36.56
CA ARG A 303 -2.08 -9.18 -36.57
C ARG A 303 -3.04 -9.27 -35.38
N TYR A 304 -2.91 -8.40 -34.39
CA TYR A 304 -3.94 -8.15 -33.37
C TYR A 304 -4.07 -6.64 -33.18
N PRO A 305 -5.29 -6.09 -33.23
CA PRO A 305 -5.48 -4.66 -33.15
C PRO A 305 -5.09 -4.16 -31.76
N ASP A 306 -4.29 -3.08 -31.71
CA ASP A 306 -4.02 -2.32 -30.51
C ASP A 306 -5.35 -1.92 -29.86
N ILE A 307 -5.66 -2.56 -28.73
CA ILE A 307 -6.90 -2.34 -27.99
C ILE A 307 -7.01 -0.86 -27.59
N GLU A 308 -5.88 -0.22 -27.27
CA GLU A 308 -5.81 1.21 -26.97
C GLU A 308 -6.07 2.12 -28.18
N ALA A 309 -5.59 1.72 -29.37
CA ALA A 309 -5.86 2.46 -30.60
C ALA A 309 -7.33 2.33 -31.03
N GLN A 310 -7.96 1.18 -30.80
CA GLN A 310 -9.40 1.00 -31.01
C GLN A 310 -10.24 1.80 -30.02
N ILE A 311 -9.82 1.88 -28.75
CA ILE A 311 -10.49 2.72 -27.74
C ILE A 311 -10.41 4.19 -28.14
N LYS A 312 -9.24 4.69 -28.57
CA LYS A 312 -9.10 6.05 -29.10
C LYS A 312 -10.00 6.28 -30.31
N LYS A 313 -9.96 5.38 -31.30
CA LYS A 313 -10.77 5.48 -32.52
C LYS A 313 -12.29 5.43 -32.26
N ALA A 314 -12.72 4.69 -31.23
CA ALA A 314 -14.12 4.64 -30.81
C ALA A 314 -14.55 5.91 -30.05
N LEU A 315 -13.64 6.54 -29.31
CA LEU A 315 -13.89 7.84 -28.65
C LEU A 315 -13.88 9.00 -29.66
N ASP A 316 -13.07 8.89 -30.71
CA ASP A 316 -12.95 9.91 -31.76
C ASP A 316 -14.06 9.82 -32.83
N ALA A 317 -14.90 8.77 -32.80
CA ALA A 317 -15.99 8.60 -33.75
C ALA A 317 -17.21 9.47 -33.38
N PRO A 318 -17.73 10.33 -34.29
CA PRO A 318 -18.86 11.21 -33.98
C PRO A 318 -20.17 10.43 -33.84
N ALA A 319 -20.96 10.79 -32.81
CA ALA A 319 -22.14 10.08 -32.32
C ALA A 319 -23.41 10.20 -33.20
N ALA A 320 -23.32 10.16 -34.53
CA ALA A 320 -24.48 10.34 -35.40
C ALA A 320 -24.55 9.32 -36.54
N ALA A 321 -25.33 8.26 -36.35
CA ALA A 321 -26.23 7.66 -37.37
C ALA A 321 -27.01 6.48 -36.77
N THR A 322 -28.26 6.75 -36.38
CA THR A 322 -29.31 5.75 -36.14
C THR A 322 -30.06 5.50 -37.46
N THR A 323 -30.69 4.33 -37.58
CA THR A 323 -31.59 3.81 -38.67
C THR A 323 -30.83 3.16 -39.85
N THR A 324 -31.03 1.91 -40.32
CA THR A 324 -32.19 0.99 -40.30
C THR A 324 -31.73 -0.46 -40.64
N THR A 325 -32.28 -1.46 -39.92
CA THR A 325 -32.48 -2.91 -40.22
C THR A 325 -31.59 -3.70 -41.21
N SER A 326 -30.73 -4.59 -40.70
CA SER A 326 -30.80 -6.07 -40.82
C SER A 326 -29.44 -6.74 -40.54
N SER A 327 -29.47 -7.88 -39.85
CA SER A 327 -28.35 -8.69 -39.34
C SER A 327 -27.67 -8.20 -38.05
N THR A 328 -27.92 -8.99 -37.01
CA THR A 328 -27.52 -8.79 -35.62
C THR A 328 -26.04 -9.10 -35.39
N LEU A 329 -25.22 -8.07 -35.30
CA LEU A 329 -24.03 -8.00 -34.45
C LEU A 329 -23.84 -6.52 -34.13
N SER A 330 -23.92 -6.13 -32.86
CA SER A 330 -23.53 -4.76 -32.49
C SER A 330 -22.07 -4.57 -32.95
N PRO A 331 -21.75 -3.48 -33.67
CA PRO A 331 -20.39 -3.25 -34.18
C PRO A 331 -19.32 -3.26 -33.08
N ASP A 332 -19.72 -3.07 -31.82
CA ASP A 332 -18.84 -3.04 -30.64
C ASP A 332 -18.72 -4.37 -29.88
N ALA A 333 -19.38 -5.44 -30.33
CA ALA A 333 -19.23 -6.75 -29.70
C ALA A 333 -17.91 -7.39 -30.13
N VAL A 334 -16.83 -7.10 -29.39
CA VAL A 334 -15.54 -7.78 -29.55
C VAL A 334 -15.78 -9.29 -29.44
N ARG A 335 -15.67 -10.00 -30.56
CA ARG A 335 -15.80 -11.45 -30.60
C ARG A 335 -14.73 -12.05 -29.70
N THR A 336 -15.15 -12.60 -28.56
CA THR A 336 -14.24 -13.34 -27.69
C THR A 336 -13.76 -14.59 -28.44
N ARG A 337 -12.53 -15.05 -28.15
CA ARG A 337 -12.02 -16.29 -28.76
C ARG A 337 -12.99 -17.44 -28.51
N LYS A 338 -13.10 -18.35 -29.48
CA LYS A 338 -13.90 -19.58 -29.37
C LYS A 338 -13.61 -20.28 -28.04
N GLY A 339 -14.64 -20.43 -27.21
CA GLY A 339 -14.53 -21.02 -25.87
C GLY A 339 -14.31 -20.03 -24.71
N GLY A 340 -14.43 -18.71 -24.93
CA GLY A 340 -14.40 -17.71 -23.85
C GLY A 340 -13.05 -17.55 -23.14
N LYS A 341 -11.98 -18.12 -23.72
CA LYS A 341 -10.63 -18.04 -23.14
C LYS A 341 -10.09 -16.61 -23.29
N PRO A 342 -9.41 -16.07 -22.26
CA PRO A 342 -8.78 -14.76 -22.34
C PRO A 342 -7.71 -14.74 -23.44
N VAL A 343 -7.44 -13.56 -23.98
CA VAL A 343 -6.37 -13.35 -24.95
C VAL A 343 -5.03 -13.61 -24.26
N LYS A 344 -4.19 -14.46 -24.86
CA LYS A 344 -2.83 -14.69 -24.39
C LYS A 344 -1.93 -13.53 -24.82
N PRO A 345 -0.96 -13.11 -23.99
CA PRO A 345 0.03 -12.14 -24.42
C PRO A 345 0.79 -12.69 -25.64
N LEU A 346 1.10 -11.81 -26.59
CA LEU A 346 1.97 -12.16 -27.70
C LEU A 346 3.38 -12.41 -27.15
N GLN A 347 4.00 -13.51 -27.60
CA GLN A 347 5.37 -13.80 -27.23
C GLN A 347 6.30 -12.83 -28.00
N PRO A 348 7.07 -11.98 -27.30
CA PRO A 348 8.09 -11.16 -27.93
C PRO A 348 9.21 -12.04 -28.52
N LEU A 349 9.98 -11.49 -29.44
CA LEU A 349 11.22 -12.12 -29.86
C LEU A 349 12.17 -12.25 -28.67
N LYS A 350 12.84 -13.39 -28.57
CA LYS A 350 13.89 -13.60 -27.58
C LYS A 350 15.08 -12.72 -27.98
N SER A 351 15.52 -11.91 -27.03
CA SER A 351 16.60 -10.93 -27.16
C SER A 351 17.31 -10.84 -25.82
N ALA A 352 18.48 -10.22 -25.73
CA ALA A 352 19.23 -10.09 -24.49
C ALA A 352 18.42 -9.42 -23.34
N LYS A 353 17.44 -8.58 -23.69
CA LYS A 353 16.54 -7.93 -22.71
C LYS A 353 15.37 -8.82 -22.27
N VAL A 354 15.08 -9.90 -23.01
CA VAL A 354 13.89 -10.72 -22.88
C VAL A 354 14.33 -12.17 -22.66
N ILE A 355 14.98 -12.40 -21.53
CA ILE A 355 15.44 -13.72 -21.08
C ILE A 355 14.51 -14.16 -19.93
N PRO A 356 14.03 -15.43 -19.93
CA PRO A 356 13.25 -15.97 -18.83
C PRO A 356 13.99 -15.88 -17.50
N THR A 357 13.38 -15.22 -16.53
CA THR A 357 13.85 -15.04 -15.15
C THR A 357 12.77 -15.52 -14.17
N LEU A 358 13.17 -15.76 -12.92
CA LEU A 358 12.24 -16.07 -11.85
C LEU A 358 11.74 -14.77 -11.20
N ASP A 359 10.42 -14.53 -11.21
CA ASP A 359 9.79 -13.29 -10.69
C ASP A 359 9.45 -13.44 -9.21
N LYS A 360 8.77 -14.53 -8.85
CA LYS A 360 8.37 -14.83 -7.48
C LYS A 360 8.12 -16.32 -7.28
N ILE A 361 8.25 -16.76 -6.04
CA ILE A 361 7.82 -18.09 -5.61
C ILE A 361 6.67 -17.92 -4.62
N THR A 362 5.57 -18.63 -4.86
CA THR A 362 4.45 -18.65 -3.91
C THR A 362 4.36 -20.02 -3.27
N LEU A 363 4.47 -20.06 -1.94
CA LEU A 363 4.16 -21.24 -1.15
C LEU A 363 2.71 -21.17 -0.71
N HIS A 364 1.99 -22.27 -0.87
CA HIS A 364 0.59 -22.35 -0.51
C HIS A 364 0.30 -23.71 0.11
N SER A 365 -0.17 -23.74 1.36
CA SER A 365 -0.66 -24.97 2.00
C SER A 365 -2.14 -24.81 2.32
N MET A 366 -2.93 -25.78 1.88
CA MET A 366 -4.35 -25.88 2.20
C MET A 366 -4.54 -26.95 3.28
N VAL A 367 -4.90 -26.52 4.49
CA VAL A 367 -5.00 -27.40 5.66
C VAL A 367 -6.47 -27.78 5.86
N LYS A 368 -6.89 -28.90 5.27
CA LYS A 368 -8.30 -29.37 5.35
C LYS A 368 -8.78 -29.55 6.78
N ASP A 369 -7.90 -29.97 7.68
CA ASP A 369 -8.23 -30.20 9.10
C ASP A 369 -8.56 -28.91 9.86
N SER A 370 -8.23 -27.74 9.30
CA SER A 370 -8.52 -26.46 9.95
C SER A 370 -10.02 -26.15 10.01
N ILE A 371 -10.83 -26.86 9.22
CA ILE A 371 -12.30 -26.79 9.23
C ILE A 371 -12.83 -27.31 10.58
N HIS A 372 -12.19 -28.33 11.16
CA HIS A 372 -12.56 -28.87 12.46
C HIS A 372 -11.94 -28.07 13.60
N SER A 373 -10.66 -27.71 13.48
CA SER A 373 -9.96 -26.93 14.49
C SER A 373 -8.99 -25.93 13.87
N LYS A 374 -9.20 -24.64 14.17
CA LYS A 374 -8.35 -23.56 13.68
C LYS A 374 -6.88 -23.69 14.13
N SER A 375 -6.61 -24.40 15.22
CA SER A 375 -5.27 -24.62 15.77
C SER A 375 -4.32 -25.34 14.80
N HIS A 376 -4.82 -26.27 13.98
CA HIS A 376 -3.99 -27.00 13.01
C HIS A 376 -3.36 -26.10 11.93
N LEU A 377 -3.90 -24.90 11.72
CA LEU A 377 -3.31 -23.92 10.81
C LEU A 377 -1.99 -23.36 11.35
N LEU A 378 -1.82 -23.31 12.67
CA LEU A 378 -0.65 -22.74 13.32
C LEU A 378 0.62 -23.53 12.97
N SER A 379 0.54 -24.85 12.84
CA SER A 379 1.69 -25.69 12.45
C SER A 379 2.22 -25.33 11.08
N ALA A 380 1.33 -25.19 10.07
CA ALA A 380 1.72 -24.76 8.74
C ALA A 380 2.23 -23.31 8.71
N PHE A 381 1.64 -22.45 9.53
CA PHE A 381 2.06 -21.05 9.67
C PHE A 381 3.48 -20.92 10.21
N MET A 382 3.77 -21.62 11.31
CA MET A 382 5.10 -21.63 11.92
C MET A 382 6.12 -22.28 10.97
N ALA A 383 5.78 -23.40 10.33
CA ALA A 383 6.68 -24.08 9.39
C ALA A 383 7.09 -23.17 8.22
N PHE A 384 6.14 -22.51 7.57
CA PHE A 384 6.44 -21.58 6.48
C PHE A 384 7.24 -20.37 6.94
N GLN A 385 6.95 -19.85 8.13
CA GLN A 385 7.73 -18.76 8.71
C GLN A 385 9.18 -19.18 8.98
N SER A 386 9.40 -20.38 9.52
CA SER A 386 10.73 -20.93 9.80
C SER A 386 11.54 -21.19 8.53
N ILE A 387 10.92 -21.76 7.49
CA ILE A 387 11.60 -22.05 6.21
C ILE A 387 12.01 -20.77 5.48
N THR A 388 11.09 -19.79 5.42
CA THR A 388 11.24 -18.63 4.52
C THR A 388 11.72 -17.36 5.20
N GLY A 389 11.67 -17.28 6.53
CA GLY A 389 11.94 -16.04 7.28
C GLY A 389 10.88 -14.95 7.11
N ILE A 390 9.89 -15.14 6.24
CA ILE A 390 8.83 -14.18 5.96
C ILE A 390 7.55 -14.60 6.70
N ARG A 391 6.87 -13.61 7.28
CA ARG A 391 5.56 -13.83 7.92
C ARG A 391 4.52 -14.27 6.88
N PRO A 392 3.89 -15.44 7.03
CA PRO A 392 2.84 -15.89 6.12
C PRO A 392 1.51 -15.16 6.27
N ASP A 393 0.72 -15.18 5.20
CA ASP A 393 -0.66 -14.73 5.17
C ASP A 393 -1.64 -15.90 5.35
N VAL A 394 -2.72 -15.66 6.08
CA VAL A 394 -3.80 -16.64 6.26
C VAL A 394 -4.78 -16.54 5.08
N VAL A 395 -5.05 -17.68 4.44
CA VAL A 395 -6.01 -17.81 3.34
C VAL A 395 -7.37 -18.19 3.89
N TYR A 396 -8.37 -17.38 3.55
CA TYR A 396 -9.77 -17.59 3.92
C TYR A 396 -10.57 -18.24 2.79
N ALA A 397 -11.58 -19.03 3.17
CA ALA A 397 -12.53 -19.64 2.26
C ALA A 397 -13.31 -18.58 1.47
N ARG A 398 -13.34 -18.73 0.14
CA ARG A 398 -14.06 -17.80 -0.76
C ARG A 398 -15.49 -18.23 -1.08
N ASN A 399 -15.74 -19.54 -1.08
CA ASN A 399 -17.02 -20.12 -1.44
C ASN A 399 -17.52 -20.99 -0.29
N SER A 400 -18.84 -21.05 -0.10
CA SER A 400 -19.45 -22.01 0.82
C SER A 400 -19.85 -23.29 0.06
N VAL A 401 -19.45 -24.44 0.59
CA VAL A 401 -19.82 -25.76 0.06
C VAL A 401 -20.20 -26.66 1.22
N ALA A 402 -21.48 -27.01 1.30
CA ALA A 402 -22.05 -27.79 2.41
C ALA A 402 -21.42 -29.19 2.55
N ASN A 403 -21.18 -29.89 1.43
CA ASN A 403 -20.59 -31.24 1.43
C ASN A 403 -19.21 -31.29 2.09
N TRP A 404 -18.45 -30.20 2.03
CA TRP A 404 -17.13 -30.09 2.65
C TRP A 404 -17.17 -29.43 4.04
N LYS A 405 -18.38 -29.16 4.57
CA LYS A 405 -18.60 -28.38 5.79
C LYS A 405 -17.90 -27.02 5.74
N LEU A 406 -17.73 -26.47 4.54
CA LEU A 406 -16.97 -25.25 4.28
C LEU A 406 -17.90 -24.03 4.22
N ARG A 407 -17.66 -23.05 5.08
CA ARG A 407 -18.34 -21.74 5.08
C ARG A 407 -17.39 -20.64 4.61
N GLU A 408 -17.94 -19.61 3.97
CA GLU A 408 -17.18 -18.43 3.54
C GLU A 408 -16.55 -17.70 4.72
N GLY A 409 -15.32 -17.22 4.55
CA GLY A 409 -14.59 -16.49 5.60
C GLY A 409 -13.90 -17.36 6.65
N MET A 410 -14.02 -18.69 6.62
CA MET A 410 -13.25 -19.56 7.50
C MET A 410 -11.76 -19.59 7.10
N PRO A 411 -10.81 -19.61 8.04
CA PRO A 411 -9.39 -19.74 7.72
C PRO A 411 -9.04 -21.18 7.35
N VAL A 412 -8.55 -21.40 6.13
CA VAL A 412 -8.34 -22.76 5.57
C VAL A 412 -6.92 -23.04 5.11
N GLY A 413 -6.11 -22.02 4.90
CA GLY A 413 -4.77 -22.21 4.39
C GLY A 413 -3.81 -21.13 4.82
N VAL A 414 -2.55 -21.35 4.47
CA VAL A 414 -1.45 -20.42 4.68
C VAL A 414 -0.77 -20.19 3.34
N LYS A 415 -0.38 -18.94 3.08
CA LYS A 415 0.29 -18.53 1.86
C LYS A 415 1.48 -17.64 2.17
N VAL A 416 2.60 -17.87 1.50
CA VAL A 416 3.75 -16.96 1.50
C VAL A 416 4.09 -16.62 0.06
N THR A 417 4.46 -15.36 -0.19
CA THR A 417 5.02 -14.94 -1.48
C THR A 417 6.44 -14.42 -1.29
N LEU A 418 7.40 -15.11 -1.88
CA LEU A 418 8.82 -14.80 -1.87
C LEU A 418 9.19 -14.04 -3.13
N ARG A 419 10.05 -13.04 -2.98
CA ARG A 419 10.63 -12.23 -4.07
C ARG A 419 12.08 -11.93 -3.74
N GLY A 420 12.89 -11.56 -4.72
CA GLY A 420 14.25 -11.12 -4.46
C GLY A 420 15.12 -12.22 -3.84
N GLU A 421 15.79 -11.89 -2.74
CA GLU A 421 16.79 -12.74 -2.07
C GLU A 421 16.17 -14.00 -1.45
N GLU A 422 15.10 -13.85 -0.67
CA GLU A 422 14.48 -14.96 0.08
C GLU A 422 13.95 -16.05 -0.86
N MET A 423 13.57 -15.63 -2.08
CA MET A 423 13.13 -16.51 -3.15
C MET A 423 14.26 -17.42 -3.66
N TYR A 424 15.45 -16.87 -3.92
CA TYR A 424 16.60 -17.66 -4.39
C TYR A 424 17.13 -18.56 -3.27
N GLN A 425 17.17 -18.09 -2.02
CA GLN A 425 17.56 -18.92 -0.88
C GLN A 425 16.61 -20.11 -0.69
N PHE A 426 15.30 -19.89 -0.83
CA PHE A 426 14.32 -20.98 -0.76
C PHE A 426 14.53 -21.99 -1.91
N MET A 427 14.79 -21.50 -3.13
CA MET A 427 15.07 -22.38 -4.27
C MET A 427 16.31 -23.24 -4.03
N ASP A 428 17.37 -22.66 -3.45
CA ASP A 428 18.62 -23.36 -3.16
C ASP A 428 18.40 -24.52 -2.19
N LYS A 429 17.74 -24.24 -1.05
CA LYS A 429 17.36 -25.26 -0.06
C LYS A 429 16.48 -26.34 -0.68
N LEU A 430 15.55 -25.95 -1.56
CA LEU A 430 14.64 -26.89 -2.21
C LEU A 430 15.41 -27.87 -3.09
N VAL A 431 16.27 -27.36 -3.97
CA VAL A 431 16.98 -28.14 -4.98
C VAL A 431 18.11 -28.96 -4.40
N GLU A 432 18.92 -28.39 -3.52
CA GLU A 432 20.11 -29.07 -2.98
C GLU A 432 19.77 -30.06 -1.85
N ILE A 433 18.78 -29.74 -0.99
CA ILE A 433 18.51 -30.52 0.23
C ILE A 433 17.21 -31.33 0.11
N VAL A 434 16.10 -30.68 -0.24
CA VAL A 434 14.77 -31.30 -0.11
C VAL A 434 14.48 -32.28 -1.25
N LEU A 435 14.70 -31.88 -2.51
CA LEU A 435 14.40 -32.72 -3.68
C LEU A 435 15.20 -34.04 -3.68
N PRO A 436 16.51 -34.06 -3.41
CA PRO A 436 17.29 -35.31 -3.44
C PRO A 436 16.95 -36.26 -2.29
N ARG A 437 16.52 -35.74 -1.13
CA ARG A 437 16.13 -36.55 0.05
C ARG A 437 14.71 -37.13 -0.07
N LEU A 438 13.93 -36.70 -1.07
CA LEU A 438 12.55 -37.10 -1.21
C LEU A 438 12.44 -38.48 -1.89
N LYS A 439 12.17 -39.53 -1.10
CA LYS A 439 12.15 -40.95 -1.54
C LYS A 439 11.21 -41.25 -2.72
N GLU A 440 10.08 -40.56 -2.82
CA GLU A 440 8.99 -40.91 -3.75
C GLU A 440 8.72 -39.85 -4.82
N TRP A 441 9.73 -39.08 -5.24
CA TRP A 441 9.52 -38.00 -6.19
C TRP A 441 10.12 -38.26 -7.57
N PRO A 442 9.29 -38.58 -8.59
CA PRO A 442 9.76 -38.92 -9.94
C PRO A 442 10.13 -37.69 -10.80
N GLY A 443 10.19 -36.49 -10.21
CA GLY A 443 10.35 -35.22 -10.91
C GLY A 443 9.03 -34.57 -11.35
N LEU A 444 9.11 -33.33 -11.85
CA LEU A 444 7.95 -32.59 -12.37
C LEU A 444 7.37 -33.22 -13.63
N SER A 445 6.05 -33.26 -13.74
CA SER A 445 5.41 -33.63 -15.01
C SER A 445 5.78 -32.65 -16.12
N MET A 446 6.16 -33.17 -17.28
CA MET A 446 6.38 -32.35 -18.48
C MET A 446 5.12 -31.59 -18.92
N THR A 447 3.93 -32.03 -18.51
CA THR A 447 2.66 -31.35 -18.84
C THR A 447 2.35 -30.20 -17.86
N ALA A 448 3.12 -30.03 -16.79
CA ALA A 448 2.88 -28.99 -15.81
C ALA A 448 3.04 -27.59 -16.41
N GLY A 449 2.09 -26.70 -16.11
CA GLY A 449 2.14 -25.28 -16.42
C GLY A 449 0.80 -24.70 -16.87
N ASP A 450 0.61 -23.39 -16.65
CA ASP A 450 -0.65 -22.67 -16.92
C ASP A 450 -0.80 -22.19 -18.37
N GLY A 451 0.25 -22.35 -19.19
CA GLY A 451 0.30 -21.94 -20.58
C GLY A 451 0.93 -20.57 -20.80
N ASN A 452 1.37 -19.90 -19.73
CA ASN A 452 2.02 -18.59 -19.69
C ASN A 452 3.33 -18.65 -18.87
N GLY A 453 4.00 -19.82 -18.82
CA GLY A 453 5.31 -19.94 -18.17
C GLY A 453 5.30 -20.08 -16.64
N ASN A 454 4.14 -20.08 -15.99
CA ASN A 454 4.07 -20.38 -14.56
C ASN A 454 3.92 -21.88 -14.34
N ILE A 455 4.67 -22.42 -13.39
CA ILE A 455 4.72 -23.85 -13.10
C ILE A 455 4.43 -24.05 -11.62
N ALA A 456 3.50 -24.96 -11.31
CA ALA A 456 3.15 -25.31 -9.96
C ALA A 456 3.53 -26.77 -9.69
N LEU A 457 4.00 -27.02 -8.47
CA LEU A 457 4.33 -28.33 -7.97
C LEU A 457 3.71 -28.53 -6.59
N GLY A 458 3.11 -29.69 -6.36
CA GLY A 458 2.61 -30.10 -5.06
C GLY A 458 3.58 -31.06 -4.38
N PHE A 459 3.84 -30.82 -3.10
CA PHE A 459 4.66 -31.68 -2.26
C PHE A 459 3.81 -32.41 -1.21
N PRO A 460 4.15 -33.68 -0.91
CA PRO A 460 3.53 -34.41 0.19
C PRO A 460 3.94 -33.81 1.55
N PRO A 461 3.20 -34.09 2.63
CA PRO A 461 3.55 -33.63 3.98
C PRO A 461 4.95 -34.05 4.45
N SER A 462 5.45 -35.19 3.95
CA SER A 462 6.80 -35.69 4.24
C SER A 462 7.89 -34.73 3.77
N ALA A 463 7.69 -34.02 2.65
CA ALA A 463 8.68 -33.08 2.14
C ALA A 463 8.88 -31.87 3.05
N LEU A 464 7.83 -31.43 3.77
CA LEU A 464 7.92 -30.31 4.70
C LEU A 464 8.85 -30.63 5.87
N ALA A 465 8.94 -31.90 6.28
CA ALA A 465 9.82 -32.34 7.37
C ALA A 465 11.30 -32.41 6.96
N LEU A 466 11.60 -32.40 5.66
CA LEU A 466 12.97 -32.51 5.13
C LEU A 466 13.71 -31.17 5.07
N PHE A 467 13.03 -30.05 5.37
CA PHE A 467 13.69 -28.75 5.46
C PHE A 467 14.57 -28.71 6.72
N PRO A 468 15.81 -28.19 6.62
CA PRO A 468 16.74 -28.21 7.74
C PRO A 468 16.24 -27.43 8.96
N GLU A 469 15.43 -26.38 8.76
CA GLU A 469 14.85 -25.59 9.84
C GLU A 469 13.76 -26.34 10.62
N ILE A 470 13.13 -27.33 9.99
CA ILE A 470 12.04 -28.11 10.59
C ILE A 470 12.56 -29.44 11.13
N GLU A 471 13.54 -30.05 10.47
CA GLU A 471 14.13 -31.35 10.83
C GLU A 471 14.57 -31.37 12.31
N GLY A 472 15.24 -30.31 12.79
CA GLY A 472 15.71 -30.22 14.17
C GLY A 472 14.63 -29.93 15.23
N SER A 473 13.43 -29.50 14.82
CA SER A 473 12.33 -29.12 15.73
C SER A 473 11.02 -29.80 15.37
N PHE A 474 11.09 -31.00 14.80
CA PHE A 474 9.94 -31.74 14.27
C PHE A 474 8.82 -31.91 15.31
N ASP A 475 9.17 -32.18 16.57
CA ASP A 475 8.23 -32.41 17.67
C ASP A 475 7.36 -31.17 18.02
N VAL A 476 7.81 -29.97 17.65
CA VAL A 476 7.05 -28.73 17.88
C VAL A 476 5.82 -28.65 16.94
N TYR A 477 5.84 -29.40 15.84
CA TYR A 477 4.79 -29.38 14.82
C TYR A 477 3.88 -30.61 14.96
N PRO A 478 2.70 -30.49 15.61
CA PRO A 478 1.84 -31.66 15.88
C PRO A 478 1.28 -32.31 14.63
N LYS A 479 1.10 -31.54 13.53
CA LYS A 479 0.63 -32.08 12.25
C LYS A 479 1.34 -31.40 11.08
N MET A 480 2.00 -32.21 10.26
CA MET A 480 2.63 -31.77 9.03
C MET A 480 1.62 -31.68 7.90
N THR A 481 1.77 -30.67 7.04
CA THR A 481 0.85 -30.40 5.93
C THR A 481 1.60 -30.48 4.61
N GLY A 482 0.93 -30.98 3.57
CA GLY A 482 1.43 -30.87 2.21
C GLY A 482 1.34 -29.42 1.74
N PHE A 483 2.16 -29.05 0.78
CA PHE A 483 2.19 -27.68 0.27
C PHE A 483 2.48 -27.64 -1.22
N ASP A 484 1.97 -26.61 -1.87
CA ASP A 484 2.22 -26.31 -3.26
C ASP A 484 3.25 -25.19 -3.36
N VAL A 485 4.21 -25.38 -4.26
CA VAL A 485 5.17 -24.36 -4.69
C VAL A 485 4.83 -23.93 -6.09
N ILE A 486 4.51 -22.65 -6.25
CA ILE A 486 4.17 -22.04 -7.52
C ILE A 486 5.32 -21.14 -7.92
N PHE A 487 6.03 -21.53 -8.97
CA PHE A 487 7.07 -20.74 -9.62
C PHE A 487 6.42 -19.82 -10.64
N ASN A 488 6.47 -18.53 -10.36
CA ASN A 488 6.11 -17.50 -11.32
C ASN A 488 7.37 -17.02 -12.02
N THR A 489 7.39 -17.15 -13.33
CA THR A 489 8.51 -16.75 -14.17
C THR A 489 8.08 -15.61 -15.09
N THR A 490 9.04 -14.93 -15.68
CA THR A 490 8.79 -13.94 -16.74
C THR A 490 8.63 -14.59 -18.12
N ALA A 491 8.69 -15.92 -18.20
CA ALA A 491 8.53 -16.66 -19.44
C ALA A 491 7.10 -16.52 -20.00
N TYR A 492 6.98 -16.48 -21.33
CA TYR A 492 5.67 -16.42 -22.00
C TYR A 492 5.10 -17.80 -22.32
N THR A 493 5.93 -18.84 -22.32
CA THR A 493 5.56 -20.20 -22.70
C THR A 493 5.96 -21.19 -21.61
N ASN A 494 5.21 -22.30 -21.50
CA ASN A 494 5.55 -23.36 -20.55
C ASN A 494 6.86 -24.08 -20.92
N THR A 495 7.26 -24.09 -22.20
CA THR A 495 8.56 -24.62 -22.63
C THR A 495 9.69 -23.81 -22.01
N ASP A 496 9.62 -22.48 -22.13
CA ASP A 496 10.64 -21.58 -21.58
C ASP A 496 10.66 -21.62 -20.05
N GLY A 497 9.50 -21.66 -19.40
CA GLY A 497 9.42 -21.81 -17.94
C GLY A 497 10.01 -23.13 -17.44
N ARG A 498 9.78 -24.25 -18.16
CA ARG A 498 10.33 -25.56 -17.78
C ARG A 498 11.84 -25.60 -18.01
N LEU A 499 12.30 -25.02 -19.11
CA LEU A 499 13.71 -24.93 -19.44
C LEU A 499 14.45 -24.10 -18.37
N LEU A 500 13.88 -22.98 -17.93
CA LEU A 500 14.41 -22.20 -16.81
C LEU A 500 14.50 -23.00 -15.50
N LEU A 501 13.44 -23.72 -15.12
CA LEU A 501 13.47 -24.53 -13.90
C LEU A 501 14.45 -25.72 -14.01
N SER A 502 14.58 -26.31 -15.20
CA SER A 502 15.56 -27.37 -15.45
C SER A 502 16.98 -26.84 -15.33
N ALA A 503 17.22 -25.58 -15.73
CA ALA A 503 18.50 -24.90 -15.57
C ALA A 503 18.83 -24.64 -14.09
N PHE A 504 17.83 -24.43 -13.24
CA PHE A 504 17.98 -24.43 -11.78
C PHE A 504 18.01 -25.84 -11.16
N SER A 505 18.37 -26.87 -11.92
CA SER A 505 18.48 -28.26 -11.47
C SER A 505 17.19 -28.87 -10.91
N VAL A 506 16.03 -28.33 -11.27
CA VAL A 506 14.75 -28.96 -10.92
C VAL A 506 14.46 -30.08 -11.92
N PRO A 507 14.38 -31.37 -11.50
CA PRO A 507 14.24 -32.46 -12.44
C PRO A 507 12.80 -32.59 -12.92
N PHE A 508 12.68 -32.90 -14.21
CA PHE A 508 11.42 -33.22 -14.86
C PHE A 508 11.34 -34.72 -15.15
N LYS A 509 10.18 -35.31 -14.89
CA LYS A 509 9.87 -36.70 -15.23
C LYS A 509 9.96 -36.84 -16.76
N SER A 510 10.93 -37.63 -17.22
CA SER A 510 10.99 -38.02 -18.63
C SER A 510 9.74 -38.85 -18.95
N ASN A 511 8.86 -38.31 -19.80
CA ASN A 511 7.88 -39.15 -20.46
C ASN A 511 8.66 -39.97 -21.50
N LYS A 512 8.96 -41.24 -21.18
CA LYS A 512 9.25 -42.22 -22.24
C LYS A 512 8.04 -42.25 -23.17
N LYS A 513 8.17 -41.57 -24.30
CA LYS A 513 7.38 -41.81 -25.51
C LYS A 513 8.35 -42.06 -26.63
#